data_AF-A0A8K1GSS8-F1
#
_entry.id   AF-A0A8K1GSS8-F1
#
_cell.length_a   1.000
_cell.length_b   1.000
_cell.length_c   1.000
_cell.angle_alpha   90.00
_cell.angle_beta   90.00
_cell.angle_gamma   90.00
#
_symmetry.space_group_name_H-M   'P 1'
#
loop_
_entity.id
_entity.type
_entity.pdbx_description
1 polymer ?
#
loop_
_entity_poly.entity_id
_entity_poly.type
_entity_poly.pdbx_seq_one_letter_code
_entity_poly.pdbx_strand_id
1 'polypeptide(L)'
;MGFSQEQAQRLLALQPRLGPEHREAAAAQLLLLGLSAEAALALLERSPALLRLPTERLRERAEELRRLGLDGGRLHRAVSRCPQLFHVPRRRLEAAVRLLRERCLFTAEQLREVLGTCPAVLLEEPHTLHQQFQYAYFRMGVQQKEMVKARLFQTPFAELRNRHIFLERRGLYETPYKGQTQTSNPKLKDILRLPEKDFLASLAYSTPEEYEVFKKLLAREEEEKEEEDVDALYTEDDDDDDLDSDESKTTRE
;
A
#
# COMPACT_ATOMS: atom_id res chain seq x y z
N MET A 1 15.89 11.31 31.04
CA MET A 1 14.97 10.98 29.91
C MET A 1 13.49 10.81 30.30
N GLY A 2 13.11 10.95 31.59
CA GLY A 2 11.69 10.87 31.98
C GLY A 2 11.12 9.44 32.04
N PHE A 3 11.98 8.42 32.04
CA PHE A 3 11.57 7.02 32.28
C PHE A 3 11.35 6.77 33.77
N SER A 4 10.33 5.98 34.11
CA SER A 4 10.20 5.38 35.44
C SER A 4 11.29 4.32 35.68
N GLN A 5 11.46 3.90 36.94
CA GLN A 5 12.42 2.84 37.28
C GLN A 5 12.10 1.53 36.55
N GLU A 6 10.83 1.16 36.46
CA GLU A 6 10.36 -0.03 35.74
C GLU A 6 10.67 0.08 34.23
N GLN A 7 10.40 1.25 33.65
CA GLN A 7 10.68 1.52 32.24
C GLN A 7 12.19 1.46 31.92
N ALA A 8 13.03 1.99 32.80
CA ALA A 8 14.48 1.89 32.66
C ALA A 8 14.96 0.43 32.72
N GLN A 9 14.41 -0.38 33.63
CA GLN A 9 14.72 -1.81 33.71
C GLN A 9 14.30 -2.55 32.43
N ARG A 10 13.11 -2.27 31.89
CA ARG A 10 12.65 -2.82 30.61
C ARG A 10 13.60 -2.47 29.46
N LEU A 11 14.00 -1.20 29.34
CA LEU A 11 14.98 -0.76 28.34
C LEU A 11 16.31 -1.53 28.48
N LEU A 12 16.76 -1.72 29.72
CA LEU A 12 17.99 -2.42 30.02
C LEU A 12 17.89 -3.95 29.83
N ALA A 13 16.69 -4.50 29.74
CA ALA A 13 16.48 -5.91 29.40
C ALA A 13 16.49 -6.17 27.89
N LEU A 14 16.26 -5.14 27.07
CA LEU A 14 16.24 -5.27 25.61
C LEU A 14 17.63 -5.52 25.04
N GLN A 15 17.77 -6.54 24.18
CA GLN A 15 19.01 -6.93 23.51
C GLN A 15 20.27 -6.77 24.40
N PRO A 16 20.43 -7.58 25.46
CA PRO A 16 21.46 -7.39 26.49
C PRO A 16 22.90 -7.36 25.97
N ARG A 17 23.13 -7.89 24.77
CA ARG A 17 24.42 -7.87 24.07
C ARG A 17 24.86 -6.46 23.64
N LEU A 18 23.92 -5.52 23.50
CA LEU A 18 24.23 -4.12 23.18
C LEU A 18 24.58 -3.36 24.47
N GLY A 19 25.48 -2.40 24.41
CA GLY A 19 25.81 -1.55 25.57
C GLY A 19 24.59 -0.76 26.07
N PRO A 20 24.50 -0.45 27.38
CA PRO A 20 23.39 0.34 27.94
C PRO A 20 23.31 1.73 27.32
N GLU A 21 24.46 2.39 27.10
CA GLU A 21 24.53 3.71 26.46
C GLU A 21 23.91 3.74 25.06
N HIS A 22 24.10 2.67 24.28
CA HIS A 22 23.53 2.57 22.93
C HIS A 22 21.99 2.49 22.97
N ARG A 23 21.46 1.73 23.92
CA ARG A 23 20.00 1.60 24.13
C ARG A 23 19.39 2.90 24.60
N GLU A 24 20.07 3.57 25.53
CA GLU A 24 19.68 4.88 26.01
C GLU A 24 19.70 5.93 24.89
N ALA A 25 20.75 5.93 24.06
CA ALA A 25 20.86 6.86 22.95
C ALA A 25 19.76 6.60 21.89
N ALA A 26 19.45 5.35 21.57
CA ALA A 26 18.33 5.01 20.68
C ALA A 26 16.98 5.47 21.26
N ALA A 27 16.75 5.23 22.55
CA ALA A 27 15.55 5.70 23.25
C ALA A 27 15.46 7.23 23.27
N ALA A 28 16.57 7.92 23.53
CA ALA A 28 16.67 9.39 23.48
C ALA A 28 16.30 9.91 22.09
N GLN A 29 16.78 9.27 21.01
CA GLN A 29 16.40 9.67 19.65
C GLN A 29 14.90 9.52 19.43
N LEU A 30 14.28 8.41 19.84
CA LEU A 30 12.84 8.22 19.71
C LEU A 30 12.03 9.27 20.51
N LEU A 31 12.50 9.65 21.70
CA LEU A 31 11.90 10.76 22.47
C LEU A 31 12.01 12.09 21.71
N LEU A 32 13.16 12.38 21.08
CA LEU A 32 13.35 13.55 20.21
C LEU A 32 12.47 13.49 18.96
N LEU A 33 11.95 12.33 18.58
CA LEU A 33 10.96 12.19 17.52
C LEU A 33 9.54 12.60 17.97
N GLY A 34 9.36 12.87 19.25
CA GLY A 34 8.07 13.23 19.87
C GLY A 34 7.30 12.02 20.40
N LEU A 35 7.96 10.84 20.52
CA LEU A 35 7.37 9.70 21.21
C LEU A 35 7.42 9.94 22.72
N SER A 36 6.40 9.46 23.44
CA SER A 36 6.49 9.34 24.89
C SER A 36 7.47 8.23 25.28
N ALA A 37 7.94 8.24 26.53
CA ALA A 37 8.77 7.18 27.08
C ALA A 37 8.16 5.78 26.86
N GLU A 38 6.88 5.61 27.18
CA GLU A 38 6.20 4.33 26.98
C GLU A 38 6.07 3.95 25.51
N ALA A 39 5.76 4.91 24.62
CA ALA A 39 5.65 4.63 23.19
C ALA A 39 7.00 4.25 22.57
N ALA A 40 8.08 4.92 22.98
CA ALA A 40 9.43 4.58 22.56
C ALA A 40 9.81 3.17 23.01
N LEU A 41 9.52 2.79 24.26
CA LEU A 41 9.78 1.44 24.76
C LEU A 41 8.96 0.38 24.03
N ALA A 42 7.65 0.59 23.90
CA ALA A 42 6.78 -0.32 23.18
C ALA A 42 7.23 -0.51 21.72
N LEU A 43 7.75 0.55 21.08
CA LEU A 43 8.31 0.47 19.74
C LEU A 43 9.61 -0.36 19.70
N LEU A 44 10.51 -0.17 20.65
CA LEU A 44 11.77 -0.93 20.74
C LEU A 44 11.53 -2.40 21.12
N GLU A 45 10.54 -2.68 21.97
CA GLU A 45 10.11 -4.04 22.33
C GLU A 45 9.52 -4.77 21.11
N ARG A 46 8.66 -4.09 20.34
CA ARG A 46 8.05 -4.64 19.12
C ARG A 46 9.03 -4.77 17.96
N SER A 47 10.03 -3.89 17.90
CA SER A 47 11.05 -3.89 16.85
C SER A 47 12.46 -3.73 17.42
N PRO A 48 13.01 -4.79 18.05
CA PRO A 48 14.34 -4.74 18.63
C PRO A 48 15.44 -4.49 17.59
N ALA A 49 15.16 -4.71 16.31
CA ALA A 49 16.08 -4.39 15.21
C ALA A 49 16.44 -2.90 15.16
N LEU A 50 15.56 -2.00 15.64
CA LEU A 50 15.84 -0.57 15.71
C LEU A 50 17.05 -0.25 16.61
N LEU A 51 17.29 -1.06 17.65
CA LEU A 51 18.47 -0.92 18.49
C LEU A 51 19.77 -1.28 17.77
N ARG A 52 19.73 -1.90 16.59
CA ARG A 52 20.95 -2.18 15.81
C ARG A 52 21.31 -1.06 14.85
N LEU A 53 20.41 -0.08 14.67
CA LEU A 53 20.68 1.07 13.82
C LEU A 53 21.55 2.09 14.57
N PRO A 54 22.50 2.76 13.88
CA PRO A 54 23.17 3.92 14.43
C PRO A 54 22.15 5.02 14.76
N THR A 55 22.37 5.74 15.87
CA THR A 55 21.47 6.83 16.29
C THR A 55 21.34 7.93 15.24
N GLU A 56 22.42 8.23 14.52
CA GLU A 56 22.40 9.17 13.40
C GLU A 56 21.45 8.71 12.28
N ARG A 57 21.40 7.40 11.98
CA ARG A 57 20.44 6.86 10.98
C ARG A 57 19.00 7.01 11.43
N LEU A 58 18.70 6.80 12.72
CA LEU A 58 17.36 7.01 13.27
C LEU A 58 16.96 8.48 13.15
N ARG A 59 17.88 9.40 13.45
CA ARG A 59 17.68 10.84 13.34
C ARG A 59 17.47 11.29 11.89
N GLU A 60 18.40 10.94 10.99
CA GLU A 60 18.33 11.24 9.55
C GLU A 60 16.98 10.79 8.98
N ARG A 61 16.58 9.54 9.26
CA ARG A 61 15.30 9.02 8.78
C ARG A 61 14.13 9.84 9.29
N ALA A 62 14.12 10.20 10.56
CA ALA A 62 13.01 10.94 11.11
C ALA A 62 12.91 12.35 10.53
N GLU A 63 14.05 13.00 10.25
CA GLU A 63 14.08 14.27 9.52
C GLU A 63 13.54 14.11 8.10
N GLU A 64 13.86 13.02 7.40
CA GLU A 64 13.27 12.71 6.09
C GLU A 64 11.75 12.52 6.16
N LEU A 65 11.26 11.73 7.12
CA LEU A 65 9.83 11.51 7.32
C LEU A 65 9.09 12.83 7.67
N ARG A 66 9.71 13.71 8.47
CA ARG A 66 9.18 15.05 8.76
C ARG A 66 9.06 15.92 7.51
N ARG A 67 10.05 15.88 6.61
CA ARG A 67 9.99 16.59 5.31
C ARG A 67 8.85 16.08 4.42
N LEU A 68 8.41 14.84 4.60
CA LEU A 68 7.23 14.26 3.95
C LEU A 68 5.90 14.62 4.65
N GLY A 69 5.93 15.48 5.67
CA GLY A 69 4.76 15.89 6.43
C GLY A 69 4.34 14.91 7.54
N LEU A 70 5.20 13.94 7.88
CA LEU A 70 5.02 13.09 9.06
C LEU A 70 5.72 13.74 10.25
N ASP A 71 5.00 14.61 10.95
CA ASP A 71 5.48 15.34 12.12
C ASP A 71 4.59 15.08 13.35
N GLY A 72 5.14 15.38 14.53
CA GLY A 72 4.48 15.21 15.83
C GLY A 72 3.72 13.89 15.98
N GLY A 73 2.43 13.99 16.30
CA GLY A 73 1.58 12.81 16.50
C GLY A 73 1.37 11.94 15.26
N ARG A 74 1.53 12.47 14.04
CA ARG A 74 1.43 11.67 12.80
C ARG A 74 2.66 10.79 12.63
N LEU A 75 3.85 11.34 12.86
CA LEU A 75 5.09 10.58 12.86
C LEU A 75 5.02 9.42 13.85
N HIS A 76 4.64 9.72 15.10
CA HIS A 76 4.45 8.70 16.13
C HIS A 76 3.50 7.58 15.67
N ARG A 77 2.29 7.90 15.18
CA ARG A 77 1.35 6.87 14.71
C ARG A 77 1.88 6.06 13.54
N ALA A 78 2.61 6.69 12.62
CA ALA A 78 3.20 6.03 11.46
C ALA A 78 4.27 5.02 11.88
N VAL A 79 5.23 5.43 12.71
CA VAL A 79 6.32 4.55 13.17
C VAL A 79 5.86 3.46 14.12
N SER A 80 4.86 3.73 14.97
CA SER A 80 4.27 2.72 15.86
C SER A 80 3.52 1.63 15.10
N ARG A 81 2.93 1.96 13.93
CA ARG A 81 2.30 0.97 13.04
C ARG A 81 3.29 0.27 12.13
N CYS A 82 4.33 0.99 11.70
CA CYS A 82 5.23 0.59 10.64
C CYS A 82 6.70 0.89 11.02
N PRO A 83 7.27 0.20 12.03
CA PRO A 83 8.66 0.40 12.46
C PRO A 83 9.69 0.12 11.35
N GLN A 84 9.31 -0.64 10.34
CA GLN A 84 10.15 -0.96 9.18
C GLN A 84 10.56 0.29 8.41
N LEU A 85 9.83 1.42 8.53
CA LEU A 85 10.18 2.70 7.91
C LEU A 85 11.62 3.14 8.19
N PHE A 86 12.19 2.77 9.35
CA PHE A 86 13.58 3.09 9.67
C PHE A 86 14.61 2.31 8.85
N HIS A 87 14.22 1.18 8.28
CA HIS A 87 15.09 0.28 7.53
C HIS A 87 14.96 0.45 6.01
N VAL A 88 13.93 1.16 5.53
CA VAL A 88 13.66 1.32 4.10
C VAL A 88 14.78 2.10 3.42
N PRO A 89 15.35 1.64 2.30
CA PRO A 89 16.32 2.43 1.55
C PRO A 89 15.72 3.77 1.11
N ARG A 90 16.47 4.88 1.25
CA ARG A 90 16.00 6.22 0.89
C ARG A 90 15.45 6.30 -0.55
N ARG A 91 16.11 5.65 -1.50
CA ARG A 91 15.66 5.58 -2.91
C ARG A 91 14.25 5.00 -3.06
N ARG A 92 13.90 3.99 -2.24
CA ARG A 92 12.56 3.37 -2.26
C ARG A 92 11.49 4.32 -1.72
N LEU A 93 11.79 5.04 -0.63
CA LEU A 93 10.90 6.10 -0.12
C LEU A 93 10.66 7.19 -1.18
N GLU A 94 11.73 7.68 -1.80
CA GLU A 94 11.66 8.71 -2.84
C GLU A 94 10.85 8.23 -4.05
N ALA A 95 11.05 6.97 -4.49
CA ALA A 95 10.29 6.38 -5.59
C ALA A 95 8.79 6.27 -5.28
N ALA A 96 8.41 5.82 -4.08
CA ALA A 96 7.00 5.73 -3.67
C ALA A 96 6.34 7.12 -3.58
N VAL A 97 7.04 8.09 -2.99
CA VAL A 97 6.56 9.48 -2.91
C VAL A 97 6.40 10.10 -4.30
N ARG A 98 7.37 9.88 -5.18
CA ARG A 98 7.33 10.35 -6.57
C ARG A 98 6.15 9.73 -7.32
N LEU A 99 5.94 8.42 -7.18
CA LEU A 99 4.81 7.72 -7.79
C LEU A 99 3.48 8.33 -7.35
N LEU A 100 3.27 8.47 -6.04
CA LEU A 100 2.02 9.00 -5.49
C LEU A 100 1.75 10.45 -5.93
N ARG A 101 2.80 11.25 -6.10
CA ARG A 101 2.66 12.65 -6.51
C ARG A 101 2.50 12.83 -8.02
N GLU A 102 3.32 12.15 -8.81
CA GLU A 102 3.44 12.41 -10.26
C GLU A 102 2.55 11.50 -11.10
N ARG A 103 2.34 10.25 -10.68
CA ARG A 103 1.49 9.30 -11.41
C ARG A 103 0.08 9.20 -10.82
N CYS A 104 -0.03 9.18 -9.50
CA CYS A 104 -1.35 9.14 -8.83
C CYS A 104 -1.97 10.54 -8.63
N LEU A 105 -1.19 11.60 -8.86
CA LEU A 105 -1.62 12.99 -8.80
C LEU A 105 -2.23 13.42 -7.46
N PHE A 106 -1.76 12.82 -6.35
CA PHE A 106 -2.16 13.28 -5.01
C PHE A 106 -1.58 14.66 -4.71
N THR A 107 -2.40 15.54 -4.15
CA THR A 107 -1.93 16.83 -3.64
C THR A 107 -0.98 16.63 -2.45
N ALA A 108 -0.19 17.65 -2.09
CA ALA A 108 0.72 17.56 -0.94
C ALA A 108 -0.02 17.22 0.37
N GLU A 109 -1.24 17.76 0.54
CA GLU A 109 -2.08 17.47 1.70
C GLU A 109 -2.63 16.04 1.69
N GLN A 110 -3.11 15.57 0.54
CA GLN A 110 -3.60 14.19 0.40
C GLN A 110 -2.46 13.19 0.62
N LEU A 111 -1.29 13.45 0.06
CA LEU A 111 -0.10 12.62 0.26
C LEU A 111 0.26 12.56 1.74
N ARG A 112 0.29 13.69 2.45
CA ARG A 112 0.54 13.72 3.90
C ARG A 112 -0.47 12.88 4.68
N GLU A 113 -1.75 12.92 4.29
CA GLU A 113 -2.80 12.11 4.93
C GLU A 113 -2.64 10.62 4.61
N VAL A 114 -2.31 10.26 3.37
CA VAL A 114 -1.99 8.88 2.96
C VAL A 114 -0.82 8.33 3.75
N LEU A 115 0.30 9.04 3.82
CA LEU A 115 1.49 8.59 4.54
C LEU A 115 1.22 8.45 6.05
N GLY A 116 0.43 9.37 6.62
CA GLY A 116 0.11 9.35 8.06
C GLY A 116 -0.89 8.26 8.45
N THR A 117 -1.77 7.86 7.53
CA THR A 117 -2.77 6.81 7.78
C THR A 117 -2.28 5.44 7.34
N CYS A 118 -1.59 5.36 6.20
CA CYS A 118 -1.18 4.16 5.49
C CYS A 118 0.36 4.15 5.30
N PRO A 119 1.19 4.18 6.36
CA PRO A 119 2.64 4.27 6.21
C PRO A 119 3.27 3.10 5.42
N ALA A 120 2.58 1.95 5.36
CA ALA A 120 3.01 0.79 4.60
C ALA A 120 3.16 1.06 3.09
N VAL A 121 2.52 2.09 2.52
CA VAL A 121 2.70 2.46 1.10
C VAL A 121 4.16 2.78 0.74
N LEU A 122 4.96 3.18 1.73
CA LEU A 122 6.39 3.43 1.56
C LEU A 122 7.23 2.15 1.54
N LEU A 123 6.63 1.03 1.96
CA LEU A 123 7.18 -0.31 1.90
C LEU A 123 6.73 -1.08 0.67
N GLU A 124 5.63 -0.69 0.02
CA GLU A 124 5.10 -1.43 -1.14
C GLU A 124 5.99 -1.30 -2.38
N GLU A 125 5.88 -2.26 -3.29
CA GLU A 125 6.48 -2.15 -4.61
C GLU A 125 5.74 -1.10 -5.46
N PRO A 126 6.45 -0.25 -6.23
CA PRO A 126 5.81 0.80 -7.01
C PRO A 126 4.74 0.31 -7.98
N HIS A 127 4.94 -0.87 -8.59
CA HIS A 127 3.98 -1.44 -9.53
C HIS A 127 2.66 -1.79 -8.85
N THR A 128 2.69 -2.54 -7.74
CA THR A 128 1.51 -2.94 -6.95
C THR A 128 0.75 -1.72 -6.44
N LEU A 129 1.46 -0.72 -5.92
CA LEU A 129 0.86 0.51 -5.43
C LEU A 129 0.15 1.28 -6.56
N HIS A 130 0.77 1.34 -7.75
CA HIS A 130 0.19 2.01 -8.90
C HIS A 130 -1.02 1.26 -9.45
N GLN A 131 -0.96 -0.07 -9.54
CA GLN A 131 -2.05 -0.93 -9.99
C GLN A 131 -3.29 -0.73 -9.11
N GLN A 132 -3.12 -0.74 -7.77
CA GLN A 132 -4.23 -0.50 -6.85
C GLN A 132 -4.85 0.89 -7.03
N PHE A 133 -4.04 1.92 -7.26
CA PHE A 133 -4.52 3.26 -7.56
C PHE A 133 -5.30 3.30 -8.88
N GLN A 134 -4.72 2.74 -9.95
CA GLN A 134 -5.32 2.73 -11.28
C GLN A 134 -6.67 1.99 -11.26
N TYR A 135 -6.76 0.87 -10.54
CA TYR A 135 -8.01 0.16 -10.36
C TYR A 135 -9.07 1.06 -9.69
N ALA A 136 -8.74 1.70 -8.57
CA ALA A 136 -9.69 2.59 -7.91
C ALA A 136 -10.07 3.79 -8.80
N TYR A 137 -9.13 4.37 -9.53
CA TYR A 137 -9.36 5.56 -10.34
C TYR A 137 -10.15 5.26 -11.63
N PHE A 138 -9.64 4.33 -12.45
CA PHE A 138 -10.19 4.02 -13.76
C PHE A 138 -11.31 2.97 -13.70
N ARG A 139 -11.10 1.89 -12.93
CA ARG A 139 -12.05 0.77 -12.89
C ARG A 139 -13.23 1.01 -11.97
N MET A 140 -13.03 1.72 -10.85
CA MET A 140 -14.10 2.09 -9.92
C MET A 140 -14.59 3.55 -10.08
N GLY A 141 -13.93 4.38 -10.88
CA GLY A 141 -14.29 5.80 -11.04
C GLY A 141 -14.18 6.63 -9.75
N VAL A 142 -13.37 6.20 -8.79
CA VAL A 142 -13.20 6.87 -7.49
C VAL A 142 -12.19 8.01 -7.62
N GLN A 143 -12.50 9.16 -7.03
CA GLN A 143 -11.58 10.30 -6.95
C GLN A 143 -10.62 10.22 -5.76
N GLN A 144 -9.42 10.78 -5.89
CA GLN A 144 -8.34 10.76 -4.87
C GLN A 144 -8.82 11.15 -3.47
N LYS A 145 -9.69 12.16 -3.36
CA LYS A 145 -10.23 12.63 -2.07
C LYS A 145 -10.97 11.51 -1.32
N GLU A 146 -11.77 10.71 -2.03
CA GLU A 146 -12.49 9.59 -1.43
C GLU A 146 -11.54 8.41 -1.14
N MET A 147 -10.53 8.17 -2.00
CA MET A 147 -9.49 7.16 -1.73
C MET A 147 -8.75 7.43 -0.41
N VAL A 148 -8.35 8.69 -0.19
CA VAL A 148 -7.66 9.14 1.03
C VAL A 148 -8.55 8.94 2.26
N LYS A 149 -9.82 9.39 2.16
CA LYS A 149 -10.82 9.27 3.24
C LYS A 149 -11.14 7.81 3.59
N ALA A 150 -11.21 6.94 2.58
CA ALA A 150 -11.43 5.51 2.75
C ALA A 150 -10.16 4.74 3.18
N ARG A 151 -8.98 5.38 3.12
CA ARG A 151 -7.67 4.76 3.38
C ARG A 151 -7.43 3.57 2.46
N LEU A 152 -7.61 3.78 1.15
CA LEU A 152 -7.51 2.77 0.09
C LEU A 152 -6.37 1.78 0.34
N PHE A 153 -5.16 2.30 0.53
CA PHE A 153 -3.93 1.51 0.65
C PHE A 153 -3.74 0.77 1.99
N GLN A 154 -4.68 0.84 2.93
CA GLN A 154 -4.70 -0.12 4.06
C GLN A 154 -5.38 -1.44 3.71
N THR A 155 -6.08 -1.48 2.58
CA THR A 155 -6.83 -2.66 2.14
C THR A 155 -5.98 -3.40 1.12
N PRO A 156 -5.71 -4.70 1.29
CA PRO A 156 -5.02 -5.49 0.27
C PRO A 156 -5.71 -5.38 -1.09
N PHE A 157 -4.94 -5.40 -2.17
CA PHE A 157 -5.48 -5.21 -3.51
C PHE A 157 -6.52 -6.29 -3.89
N ALA A 158 -6.27 -7.56 -3.55
CA ALA A 158 -7.23 -8.64 -3.75
C ALA A 158 -8.57 -8.38 -3.05
N GLU A 159 -8.55 -7.89 -1.80
CA GLU A 159 -9.76 -7.59 -1.04
C GLU A 159 -10.55 -6.42 -1.64
N LEU A 160 -9.84 -5.38 -2.12
CA LEU A 160 -10.45 -4.27 -2.87
C LEU A 160 -11.22 -4.80 -4.09
N ARG A 161 -10.57 -5.66 -4.90
CA ARG A 161 -11.18 -6.26 -6.09
C ARG A 161 -12.38 -7.12 -5.73
N ASN A 162 -12.21 -8.06 -4.79
CA ASN A 162 -13.26 -8.98 -4.37
C ASN A 162 -14.53 -8.23 -3.95
N ARG A 163 -14.41 -7.22 -3.07
CA ARG A 163 -15.58 -6.45 -2.62
C ARG A 163 -16.21 -5.63 -3.72
N HIS A 164 -15.42 -4.98 -4.55
CA HIS A 164 -15.93 -4.17 -5.65
C HIS A 164 -16.66 -5.01 -6.70
N ILE A 165 -16.02 -6.05 -7.23
CA ILE A 165 -16.58 -6.90 -8.28
C ILE A 165 -17.81 -7.63 -7.77
N PHE A 166 -17.81 -8.05 -6.50
CA PHE A 166 -18.99 -8.68 -5.90
C PHE A 166 -20.20 -7.74 -5.87
N LEU A 167 -20.02 -6.49 -5.43
CA LEU A 167 -21.11 -5.51 -5.46
C LEU A 167 -21.55 -5.18 -6.89
N GLU A 168 -20.61 -5.06 -7.81
CA GLU A 168 -20.91 -4.77 -9.22
C GLU A 168 -21.73 -5.89 -9.87
N ARG A 169 -21.33 -7.16 -9.72
CA ARG A 169 -22.07 -8.31 -10.25
C ARG A 169 -23.46 -8.46 -9.64
N ARG A 170 -23.66 -7.92 -8.44
CA ARG A 170 -24.97 -7.86 -7.78
C ARG A 170 -25.79 -6.63 -8.16
N GLY A 171 -25.27 -5.75 -9.01
CA GLY A 171 -25.93 -4.49 -9.39
C GLY A 171 -25.99 -3.46 -8.25
N LEU A 172 -25.16 -3.63 -7.21
CA LEU A 172 -25.07 -2.77 -6.03
C LEU A 172 -23.93 -1.74 -6.14
N TYR A 173 -23.16 -1.81 -7.23
CA TYR A 173 -22.15 -0.84 -7.59
C TYR A 173 -22.16 -0.63 -9.10
N GLU A 174 -22.21 0.62 -9.53
CA GLU A 174 -22.12 1.01 -10.94
C GLU A 174 -20.89 1.88 -11.14
N THR A 175 -20.01 1.54 -12.08
CA THR A 175 -18.82 2.36 -12.34
C THR A 175 -19.24 3.74 -12.84
N PRO A 176 -18.89 4.85 -12.15
CA PRO A 176 -19.32 6.19 -12.55
C PRO A 176 -18.81 6.59 -13.93
N TYR A 177 -19.72 7.02 -14.81
CA TYR A 177 -19.36 7.62 -16.09
C TYR A 177 -19.41 9.15 -16.00
N LYS A 178 -18.29 9.83 -16.28
CA LYS A 178 -18.15 11.29 -16.10
C LYS A 178 -18.57 11.78 -14.70
N GLY A 179 -18.38 10.94 -13.68
CA GLY A 179 -18.73 11.24 -12.29
C GLY A 179 -20.22 11.09 -11.95
N GLN A 180 -21.02 10.54 -12.85
CA GLN A 180 -22.44 10.26 -12.62
C GLN A 180 -22.69 8.74 -12.62
N THR A 181 -23.64 8.30 -11.80
CA THR A 181 -24.15 6.93 -11.72
C THR A 181 -25.66 6.98 -11.76
N GLN A 182 -26.31 5.94 -12.29
CA GLN A 182 -27.76 5.79 -12.26
C GLN A 182 -28.24 5.37 -10.87
N THR A 183 -27.40 4.66 -10.13
CA THR A 183 -27.63 4.26 -8.74
C THR A 183 -26.68 4.97 -7.78
N SER A 184 -27.11 5.15 -6.52
CA SER A 184 -26.23 5.71 -5.49
C SER A 184 -25.29 4.62 -4.96
N ASN A 185 -24.04 4.59 -5.44
CA ASN A 185 -23.04 3.65 -4.94
C ASN A 185 -22.81 3.78 -3.42
N PRO A 186 -22.54 2.66 -2.71
CA PRO A 186 -22.09 2.70 -1.33
C PRO A 186 -20.82 3.53 -1.16
N LYS A 187 -20.63 4.15 0.01
CA LYS A 187 -19.41 4.91 0.30
C LYS A 187 -18.22 3.98 0.28
N LEU A 188 -17.13 4.39 -0.39
CA LEU A 188 -15.92 3.59 -0.49
C LEU A 188 -15.37 3.17 0.88
N LYS A 189 -15.45 4.05 1.89
CA LYS A 189 -15.04 3.71 3.26
C LYS A 189 -15.80 2.49 3.78
N ASP A 190 -17.10 2.38 3.52
CA ASP A 190 -17.93 1.29 4.02
C ASP A 190 -17.63 0.00 3.25
N ILE A 191 -17.41 0.11 1.92
CA ILE A 191 -16.94 -1.01 1.10
C ILE A 191 -15.63 -1.57 1.66
N LEU A 192 -14.63 -0.74 1.99
CA LEU A 192 -13.29 -1.22 2.33
C LEU A 192 -13.06 -1.52 3.82
N ARG A 193 -13.78 -0.85 4.73
CA ARG A 193 -13.45 -0.84 6.16
C ARG A 193 -14.40 -1.64 7.04
N LEU A 194 -15.58 -1.98 6.54
CA LEU A 194 -16.49 -2.84 7.31
C LEU A 194 -15.89 -4.24 7.49
N PRO A 195 -16.07 -4.87 8.66
CA PRO A 195 -15.84 -6.31 8.80
C PRO A 195 -16.63 -7.08 7.74
N GLU A 196 -16.10 -8.20 7.25
CA GLU A 196 -16.72 -8.97 6.16
C GLU A 196 -18.19 -9.29 6.44
N LYS A 197 -18.52 -9.72 7.67
CA LYS A 197 -19.89 -9.97 8.12
C LYS A 197 -20.81 -8.76 7.92
N ASP A 198 -20.37 -7.57 8.29
CA ASP A 198 -21.18 -6.35 8.20
C ASP A 198 -21.27 -5.87 6.75
N PHE A 199 -20.18 -5.98 5.99
CA PHE A 199 -20.18 -5.73 4.54
C PHE A 199 -21.23 -6.60 3.83
N LEU A 200 -21.27 -7.89 4.14
CA LEU A 200 -22.21 -8.83 3.54
C LEU A 200 -23.65 -8.58 3.97
N ALA A 201 -23.89 -8.29 5.25
CA ALA A 201 -25.23 -8.06 5.76
C ALA A 201 -25.83 -6.72 5.33
N SER A 202 -25.02 -5.65 5.28
CA SER A 202 -25.52 -4.28 5.12
C SER A 202 -25.31 -3.67 3.74
N LEU A 203 -24.30 -4.12 2.99
CA LEU A 203 -24.01 -3.60 1.64
C LEU A 203 -24.33 -4.65 0.59
N ALA A 204 -23.83 -5.87 0.72
CA ALA A 204 -23.95 -6.87 -0.33
C ALA A 204 -25.26 -7.67 -0.27
N TYR A 205 -25.93 -7.73 0.88
CA TYR A 205 -27.13 -8.56 1.12
C TYR A 205 -26.92 -10.04 0.75
N SER A 206 -25.81 -10.62 1.22
CA SER A 206 -25.36 -11.99 0.91
C SER A 206 -24.97 -12.75 2.16
N THR A 207 -24.79 -14.07 2.04
CA THR A 207 -24.19 -14.89 3.10
C THR A 207 -22.67 -14.99 2.96
N PRO A 208 -21.94 -15.31 4.05
CA PRO A 208 -20.49 -15.58 3.99
C PRO A 208 -20.14 -16.71 3.03
N GLU A 209 -20.97 -17.76 2.96
CA GLU A 209 -20.72 -18.92 2.11
C GLU A 209 -20.77 -18.54 0.62
N GLU A 210 -21.76 -17.75 0.22
CA GLU A 210 -21.85 -17.21 -1.15
C GLU A 210 -20.63 -16.38 -1.51
N TYR A 211 -20.16 -15.54 -0.58
CA TYR A 211 -19.00 -14.69 -0.80
C TYR A 211 -17.69 -15.49 -0.87
N GLU A 212 -17.53 -16.52 -0.04
CA GLU A 212 -16.36 -17.41 -0.09
C GLU A 212 -16.29 -18.18 -1.41
N VAL A 213 -17.43 -18.69 -1.89
CA VAL A 213 -17.50 -19.34 -3.21
C VAL A 213 -17.16 -18.33 -4.31
N PHE A 214 -17.70 -17.11 -4.21
CA PHE A 214 -17.40 -16.04 -5.15
C PHE A 214 -15.91 -15.71 -5.22
N LYS A 215 -15.22 -15.56 -4.07
CA LYS A 215 -13.77 -15.28 -4.02
C LYS A 215 -12.96 -16.35 -4.77
N LYS A 216 -13.33 -17.62 -4.65
CA LYS A 216 -12.67 -18.73 -5.35
C LYS A 216 -12.92 -18.70 -6.85
N LEU A 217 -14.16 -18.44 -7.27
CA LEU A 217 -14.50 -18.33 -8.69
C LEU A 217 -13.77 -17.15 -9.34
N LEU A 218 -13.76 -15.99 -8.66
CA LEU A 218 -13.08 -14.80 -9.17
C LEU A 218 -11.57 -14.99 -9.26
N ALA A 219 -10.93 -15.65 -8.28
CA ALA A 219 -9.50 -15.96 -8.36
C ALA A 219 -9.17 -16.85 -9.56
N ARG A 220 -9.99 -17.88 -9.82
CA ARG A 220 -9.84 -18.75 -10.99
C ARG A 220 -10.02 -18.00 -12.31
N GLU A 221 -11.01 -17.11 -12.40
CA GLU A 221 -11.21 -16.27 -13.59
C GLU A 221 -10.03 -15.31 -13.86
N GLU A 222 -9.29 -14.92 -12.83
CA GLU A 222 -8.11 -14.08 -12.96
C GLU A 222 -6.91 -14.90 -13.47
N GLU A 223 -6.73 -16.11 -12.96
CA GLU A 223 -5.70 -17.05 -13.43
C GLU A 223 -5.92 -17.41 -14.91
N GLU A 224 -7.15 -17.76 -15.31
CA GLU A 224 -7.48 -18.10 -16.70
C GLU A 224 -7.19 -16.93 -17.68
N LYS A 225 -7.46 -15.68 -17.27
CA LYS A 225 -7.15 -14.50 -18.09
C LYS A 225 -5.66 -14.21 -18.21
N GLU A 226 -4.91 -14.41 -17.13
CA GLU A 226 -3.46 -14.24 -17.16
C GLU A 226 -2.81 -15.28 -18.09
N GLU A 227 -3.35 -16.51 -18.15
CA GLU A 227 -2.90 -17.53 -19.10
C GLU A 227 -3.24 -17.16 -20.56
N GLU A 228 -4.46 -16.67 -20.82
CA GLU A 228 -4.88 -16.20 -22.16
C GLU A 228 -4.03 -15.02 -22.66
N ASP A 229 -3.75 -14.03 -21.81
CA ASP A 229 -2.93 -12.87 -22.16
C ASP A 229 -1.47 -13.29 -22.50
N VAL A 230 -0.96 -14.32 -21.83
CA VAL A 230 0.38 -14.87 -22.08
C VAL A 230 0.41 -15.66 -23.39
N ASP A 231 -0.61 -16.46 -23.69
CA ASP A 231 -0.71 -17.23 -24.95
C ASP A 231 -0.82 -16.31 -26.18
N ALA A 232 -1.56 -15.20 -26.06
CA ALA A 232 -1.67 -14.18 -27.12
C ALA A 232 -0.31 -13.56 -27.46
N LEU A 233 0.56 -13.32 -26.47
CA LEU A 233 1.90 -12.76 -26.70
C LEU A 233 2.85 -13.73 -27.41
N TYR A 234 2.63 -15.04 -27.33
CA TYR A 234 3.45 -16.04 -28.02
C TYR A 234 2.99 -16.33 -29.45
N THR A 235 1.76 -15.96 -29.81
CA THR A 235 1.21 -16.20 -31.15
C THR A 235 1.41 -15.02 -32.12
N GLU A 236 1.75 -13.83 -31.62
CA GLU A 236 2.01 -12.63 -32.45
C GLU A 236 3.47 -12.51 -32.96
N ASP A 237 4.41 -13.32 -32.47
CA ASP A 237 5.85 -13.25 -32.83
C ASP A 237 6.26 -14.20 -34.00
N ASP A 238 5.36 -15.03 -34.53
CA ASP A 238 5.66 -16.05 -35.57
C ASP A 238 5.26 -15.66 -37.02
N ASP A 239 4.74 -14.44 -37.24
CA ASP A 239 4.17 -14.00 -38.54
C ASP A 239 5.03 -12.94 -39.29
N ASP A 240 6.35 -12.90 -39.09
CA ASP A 240 7.23 -11.87 -39.71
C ASP A 240 8.49 -12.42 -40.42
N ASP A 241 8.41 -13.61 -41.05
CA ASP A 241 9.46 -14.11 -41.96
C ASP A 241 8.86 -14.80 -43.20
N ASP A 242 8.42 -14.03 -44.20
CA ASP A 242 8.45 -14.44 -45.61
C ASP A 242 8.09 -13.30 -46.58
N LEU A 243 9.04 -12.40 -46.83
CA LEU A 243 9.04 -11.54 -48.02
C LEU A 243 10.45 -11.48 -48.64
N ASP A 244 10.92 -12.60 -49.17
CA ASP A 244 11.95 -12.61 -50.21
C ASP A 244 11.68 -13.74 -51.22
N SER A 245 10.96 -13.41 -52.30
CA SER A 245 11.00 -14.20 -53.53
C SER A 245 11.45 -13.32 -54.70
N ASP A 246 12.76 -13.42 -54.94
CA ASP A 246 13.49 -13.09 -56.15
C ASP A 246 12.73 -13.49 -57.43
N GLU A 247 12.57 -12.56 -58.38
CA GLU A 247 12.26 -12.91 -59.77
C GLU A 247 13.24 -12.21 -60.72
N SER A 248 14.43 -12.80 -60.82
CA SER A 248 15.39 -12.55 -61.88
C SER A 248 15.52 -13.79 -62.78
N LYS A 249 14.92 -13.78 -63.98
CA LYS A 249 15.58 -14.12 -65.27
C LYS A 249 14.61 -14.32 -66.46
N THR A 250 14.77 -13.41 -67.44
CA THR A 250 14.96 -13.66 -68.88
C THR A 250 14.29 -14.85 -69.58
N THR A 251 13.47 -14.56 -70.61
CA THR A 251 13.57 -15.21 -71.94
C THR A 251 13.16 -14.26 -73.07
N ARG A 252 13.97 -14.26 -74.13
CA ARG A 252 13.76 -13.70 -75.47
C ARG A 252 12.53 -14.30 -76.16
N GLU A 253 11.84 -13.50 -76.97
CA GLU A 253 11.78 -13.60 -78.44
C GLU A 253 11.50 -12.22 -79.05
#